data_AF-A0A8T0SA80-F1
#
_entry.id   AF-A0A8T0SA80-F1
#
_cell.length_a   1.000
_cell.length_b   1.000
_cell.length_c   1.000
_cell.angle_alpha   90.00
_cell.angle_beta   90.00
_cell.angle_gamma   90.00
#
_symmetry.space_group_name_H-M   'P 1'
#
loop_
_entity.id
_entity.type
_entity.pdbx_description
1 polymer ?
#
loop_
_entity_poly.entity_id
_entity_poly.type
_entity_poly.pdbx_seq_one_letter_code
_entity_poly.pdbx_strand_id
1 'polypeptide(L)'
;MVMAPEKLKLFMGVLALQFLLAGFHIVTRAALNMGISKIVFIVYRNIISLALLAPFAYFLEKKDRPPLTFSLLVEFFLLALCGITANQGFYLLGLYHLSPTYASAIQNTVPAITFAMAAVLRLEQVDLSRRHGVAKVVGMVVSIGGATVITLYKGLPLFHYNLTIKSLLTLSSSSPILNWTLGCVFILGHCLSWSGWMVLQLC
;
A
#
# COMPACT_ATOMS: atom_id res chain seq x y z
N MET A 1 -37.18 8.67 -4.85
CA MET A 1 -35.80 8.15 -4.73
C MET A 1 -35.29 8.56 -3.37
N VAL A 2 -35.29 7.64 -2.39
CA VAL A 2 -34.92 7.97 -1.00
C VAL A 2 -33.42 8.29 -0.99
N MET A 3 -33.10 9.55 -0.69
CA MET A 3 -31.72 10.02 -0.60
C MET A 3 -31.14 9.44 0.68
N ALA A 4 -30.45 8.30 0.56
CA ALA A 4 -29.70 7.72 1.67
C ALA A 4 -28.80 8.80 2.28
N PRO A 5 -28.70 8.88 3.63
CA PRO A 5 -27.85 9.87 4.29
C PRO A 5 -26.43 9.72 3.76
N GLU A 6 -25.75 10.84 3.51
CA GLU A 6 -24.44 10.90 2.85
C GLU A 6 -23.42 9.95 3.50
N LYS A 7 -23.46 9.84 4.83
CA LYS A 7 -22.65 8.88 5.61
C LYS A 7 -22.91 7.41 5.22
N LEU A 8 -24.16 7.04 4.94
CA LEU A 8 -24.51 5.69 4.50
C LEU A 8 -24.00 5.42 3.08
N LYS A 9 -24.07 6.41 2.18
CA LYS A 9 -23.50 6.27 0.82
C LYS A 9 -21.99 6.05 0.87
N LEU A 10 -21.27 6.85 1.68
CA LEU A 10 -19.83 6.69 1.89
C LEU A 10 -19.49 5.33 2.50
N PHE A 11 -20.23 4.91 3.53
CA PHE A 11 -20.03 3.61 4.16
C PHE A 11 -20.24 2.45 3.18
N MET A 12 -21.33 2.48 2.41
CA MET A 12 -21.60 1.47 1.36
C MET A 12 -20.51 1.47 0.28
N GLY A 13 -19.99 2.65 -0.09
CA GLY A 13 -18.88 2.77 -1.03
C GLY A 13 -17.59 2.11 -0.52
N VAL A 14 -17.23 2.33 0.74
CA VAL A 14 -16.07 1.68 1.37
C VAL A 14 -16.25 0.17 1.45
N LEU A 15 -17.45 -0.32 1.82
CA LEU A 15 -17.73 -1.76 1.85
C LEU A 15 -17.59 -2.41 0.46
N ALA A 16 -18.16 -1.77 -0.57
CA ALA A 16 -18.04 -2.24 -1.94
C ALA A 16 -16.58 -2.27 -2.40
N LEU A 17 -15.80 -1.23 -2.09
CA LEU A 17 -14.37 -1.17 -2.40
C LEU A 17 -13.60 -2.31 -1.73
N GLN A 18 -13.85 -2.57 -0.44
CA GLN A 18 -13.19 -3.67 0.29
C GLN A 18 -13.53 -5.04 -0.30
N PHE A 19 -14.78 -5.25 -0.72
CA PHE A 19 -15.19 -6.50 -1.37
C PHE A 19 -14.49 -6.68 -2.73
N LEU A 20 -14.41 -5.62 -3.55
CA LEU A 20 -13.69 -5.64 -4.81
C LEU A 20 -12.20 -5.89 -4.62
N LEU A 21 -11.59 -5.27 -3.60
CA LEU A 21 -10.19 -5.52 -3.23
C LEU A 21 -9.97 -6.98 -2.81
N ALA A 22 -10.85 -7.55 -1.98
CA ALA A 22 -10.76 -8.96 -1.59
C ALA A 22 -10.85 -9.89 -2.81
N GLY A 23 -11.81 -9.65 -3.72
CA GLY A 23 -11.91 -10.37 -4.98
C GLY A 23 -10.65 -10.24 -5.85
N PHE A 24 -10.10 -9.04 -5.96
CA PHE A 24 -8.86 -8.78 -6.68
C PHE A 24 -7.68 -9.60 -6.12
N HIS A 25 -7.55 -9.71 -4.79
CA HIS A 25 -6.49 -10.52 -4.17
C HIS A 25 -6.63 -12.01 -4.50
N ILE A 26 -7.87 -12.53 -4.52
CA ILE A 26 -8.14 -13.94 -4.88
C ILE A 26 -7.77 -14.22 -6.33
N VAL A 27 -8.22 -13.37 -7.26
CA VAL A 27 -7.90 -13.49 -8.69
C VAL A 27 -6.39 -13.39 -8.93
N THR A 28 -5.74 -12.42 -8.28
CA THR A 28 -4.29 -12.27 -8.35
C THR A 28 -3.57 -13.53 -7.87
N ARG A 29 -3.99 -14.11 -6.74
CA ARG A 29 -3.39 -15.35 -6.22
C ARG A 29 -3.59 -16.53 -7.17
N ALA A 30 -4.77 -16.67 -7.78
CA ALA A 30 -5.03 -17.70 -8.78
C ALA A 30 -4.11 -17.55 -10.00
N ALA A 31 -3.99 -16.32 -10.54
CA ALA A 31 -3.10 -16.01 -11.67
C ALA A 31 -1.62 -16.31 -11.37
N LEU A 32 -1.15 -15.96 -10.18
CA LEU A 32 0.24 -16.24 -9.77
C LEU A 32 0.49 -17.74 -9.56
N ASN A 33 -0.49 -18.49 -9.04
CA ASN A 33 -0.38 -19.94 -8.90
C ASN A 33 -0.31 -20.67 -10.26
N MET A 34 -0.83 -20.06 -11.33
CA MET A 34 -0.69 -20.54 -12.70
C MET A 34 0.69 -20.21 -13.32
N GLY A 35 1.60 -19.62 -12.56
CA GLY A 35 2.97 -19.31 -13.00
C GLY A 35 3.12 -17.98 -13.74
N ILE A 36 2.10 -17.11 -13.76
CA ILE A 36 2.19 -15.79 -14.39
C ILE A 36 3.19 -14.93 -13.60
N SER A 37 4.11 -14.28 -14.32
CA SER A 37 5.06 -13.34 -13.70
C SER A 37 4.34 -12.16 -13.04
N LYS A 38 4.75 -11.81 -11.83
CA LYS A 38 4.16 -10.71 -11.03
C LYS A 38 4.18 -9.38 -11.78
N ILE A 39 5.28 -9.08 -12.47
CA ILE A 39 5.43 -7.84 -13.26
C ILE A 39 4.47 -7.85 -14.44
N VAL A 40 4.38 -8.97 -15.15
CA VAL A 40 3.50 -9.12 -16.32
C VAL A 40 2.04 -8.93 -15.91
N PHE A 41 1.62 -9.55 -14.81
CA PHE A 41 0.26 -9.37 -14.27
C PHE A 41 -0.06 -7.90 -13.97
N ILE A 42 0.86 -7.17 -13.35
CA ILE A 42 0.69 -5.75 -13.01
C ILE A 42 0.55 -4.90 -14.28
N VAL A 43 1.39 -5.15 -15.30
CA VAL A 43 1.33 -4.42 -16.57
C VAL A 43 -0.01 -4.65 -17.27
N TYR A 44 -0.43 -5.91 -17.43
CA TYR A 44 -1.71 -6.23 -18.06
C TYR A 44 -2.88 -5.63 -17.30
N ARG A 45 -2.88 -5.68 -15.96
CA ARG A 45 -3.93 -5.06 -15.13
C ARG A 45 -4.06 -3.56 -15.42
N ASN A 46 -2.96 -2.83 -15.47
CA ASN A 46 -2.97 -1.38 -15.72
C ASN A 46 -3.41 -1.07 -17.16
N ILE A 47 -2.99 -1.85 -18.16
CA ILE A 47 -3.44 -1.69 -19.55
C ILE A 47 -4.96 -1.94 -19.67
N ILE A 48 -5.46 -3.02 -19.05
CA ILE A 48 -6.89 -3.33 -19.06
C ILE A 48 -7.67 -2.21 -18.35
N SER A 49 -7.17 -1.73 -17.20
CA SER A 49 -7.78 -0.62 -16.48
C SER A 49 -7.85 0.64 -17.34
N LEU A 50 -6.76 0.99 -18.04
CA LEU A 50 -6.73 2.11 -18.97
C LEU A 50 -7.72 1.93 -20.12
N ALA A 51 -7.73 0.75 -20.76
CA ALA A 51 -8.61 0.44 -21.88
C ALA A 51 -10.10 0.49 -21.48
N LEU A 52 -10.43 0.07 -20.26
CA LEU A 52 -11.77 0.11 -19.72
C LEU A 52 -12.16 1.54 -19.31
N LEU A 53 -11.31 2.29 -18.62
CA LEU A 53 -11.64 3.64 -18.14
C LEU A 53 -11.60 4.70 -19.24
N ALA A 54 -10.70 4.58 -20.23
CA ALA A 54 -10.52 5.56 -21.29
C ALA A 54 -11.82 5.96 -22.03
N PRO A 55 -12.69 5.03 -22.47
CA PRO A 55 -13.95 5.42 -23.11
C PRO A 55 -14.88 6.16 -22.14
N PHE A 56 -15.00 5.72 -20.89
CA PHE A 56 -15.84 6.42 -19.90
C PHE A 56 -15.31 7.82 -19.62
N ALA A 57 -14.01 7.97 -19.39
CA ALA A 57 -13.37 9.27 -19.20
C ALA A 57 -13.62 10.20 -20.40
N TYR A 58 -13.47 9.68 -21.63
CA TYR A 58 -13.71 10.48 -22.84
C TYR A 58 -15.17 10.91 -23.00
N PHE A 59 -16.14 10.03 -22.71
CA PHE A 59 -17.56 10.34 -22.93
C PHE A 59 -18.20 11.14 -21.78
N LEU A 60 -17.84 10.86 -20.52
CA LEU A 60 -18.42 11.54 -19.35
C LEU A 60 -17.80 12.91 -19.09
N GLU A 61 -16.48 13.07 -19.27
CA GLU A 61 -15.75 14.29 -18.84
C GLU A 61 -15.40 15.21 -20.01
N LYS A 62 -15.91 14.94 -21.22
CA LYS A 62 -15.59 15.69 -22.45
C LYS A 62 -15.80 17.21 -22.32
N LYS A 63 -16.76 17.65 -21.51
CA LYS A 63 -17.17 19.05 -21.38
C LYS A 63 -16.40 19.79 -20.28
N ASP A 64 -15.98 19.11 -19.22
CA ASP A 64 -15.40 19.72 -18.01
C ASP A 64 -13.88 19.51 -17.89
N ARG A 65 -13.23 19.11 -18.99
CA ARG A 65 -11.80 18.79 -19.03
C ARG A 65 -10.91 20.03 -18.87
N PRO A 66 -10.09 20.13 -17.81
CA PRO A 66 -9.10 21.19 -17.71
C PRO A 66 -8.03 21.01 -18.81
N PRO A 67 -7.42 22.11 -19.30
CA PRO A 67 -6.32 22.01 -20.24
C PRO A 67 -5.15 21.25 -19.59
N LEU A 68 -4.54 20.34 -20.35
CA LEU A 68 -3.42 19.54 -19.86
C LEU A 68 -2.17 20.42 -19.78
N THR A 69 -1.91 20.97 -18.60
CA THR A 69 -0.72 21.78 -18.31
C THR A 69 0.47 20.89 -17.99
N PHE A 70 1.68 21.41 -18.13
CA PHE A 70 2.89 20.69 -17.73
C PHE A 70 2.88 20.33 -16.24
N SER A 71 2.30 21.19 -15.39
CA SER A 71 2.14 20.91 -13.96
C SER A 71 1.31 19.66 -13.70
N LEU A 72 0.14 19.53 -14.35
CA LEU A 72 -0.72 18.34 -14.24
C LEU A 72 -0.01 17.08 -14.76
N LEU A 73 0.78 17.21 -15.83
CA LEU A 73 1.54 16.07 -16.35
C LEU A 73 2.58 15.56 -15.34
N VAL A 74 3.31 16.49 -14.69
CA VAL A 74 4.26 16.15 -13.62
C VAL A 74 3.53 15.52 -12.45
N GLU A 75 2.37 16.04 -12.08
CA GLU A 75 1.55 15.52 -10.98
C GLU A 75 1.06 14.10 -11.26
N PHE A 76 0.48 13.83 -12.44
CA PHE A 76 0.11 12.48 -12.86
C PHE A 76 1.30 11.53 -12.91
N PHE A 77 2.46 12.01 -13.37
CA PHE A 77 3.69 11.23 -13.37
C PHE A 77 4.12 10.86 -11.94
N LEU A 78 4.10 11.81 -11.00
CA LEU A 78 4.42 11.55 -9.60
C LEU A 78 3.42 10.60 -8.94
N LEU A 79 2.11 10.75 -9.23
CA LEU A 79 1.09 9.81 -8.77
C LEU A 79 1.34 8.38 -9.30
N ALA A 80 1.68 8.23 -10.58
CA ALA A 80 1.96 6.92 -11.17
C ALA A 80 3.27 6.32 -10.64
N LEU A 81 4.31 7.15 -10.47
CA LEU A 81 5.60 6.74 -9.92
C LEU A 81 5.44 6.25 -8.48
N CYS A 82 4.82 7.04 -7.61
CA CYS A 82 4.61 6.70 -6.21
C CYS A 82 3.61 5.55 -6.05
N GLY A 83 2.42 5.66 -6.65
CA GLY A 83 1.30 4.76 -6.39
C GLY A 83 1.39 3.40 -7.08
N ILE A 84 2.03 3.33 -8.24
CA ILE A 84 2.12 2.09 -9.03
C ILE A 84 3.53 1.51 -8.98
N THR A 85 4.54 2.29 -9.40
CA THR A 85 5.90 1.76 -9.63
C THR A 85 6.64 1.53 -8.32
N ALA A 86 6.82 2.57 -7.52
CA ALA A 86 7.52 2.52 -6.25
C ALA A 86 6.76 1.63 -5.25
N ASN A 87 5.45 1.84 -5.13
CA ASN A 87 4.60 1.01 -4.26
C ASN A 87 4.77 -0.48 -4.55
N GLN A 88 4.48 -0.92 -5.78
CA GLN A 88 4.53 -2.36 -6.08
C GLN A 88 5.96 -2.90 -6.17
N GLY A 89 6.91 -2.11 -6.68
CA GLY A 89 8.32 -2.52 -6.75
C GLY A 89 8.90 -2.79 -5.36
N PHE A 90 8.73 -1.85 -4.42
CA PHE A 90 9.20 -2.00 -3.06
C PHE A 90 8.47 -3.12 -2.30
N TYR A 91 7.17 -3.31 -2.54
CA TYR A 91 6.44 -4.43 -1.94
C TYR A 91 6.99 -5.79 -2.37
N LEU A 92 7.26 -5.94 -3.68
CA LEU A 92 7.81 -7.16 -4.25
C LEU A 92 9.23 -7.45 -3.75
N LEU A 93 10.09 -6.44 -3.71
CA LEU A 93 11.45 -6.54 -3.16
C LEU A 93 11.42 -6.85 -1.66
N GLY A 94 10.52 -6.22 -0.91
CA GLY A 94 10.34 -6.49 0.51
C GLY A 94 9.89 -7.93 0.78
N LEU A 95 8.91 -8.44 0.03
CA LEU A 95 8.44 -9.83 0.12
C LEU A 95 9.47 -10.88 -0.33
N TYR A 96 10.51 -10.48 -1.06
CA TYR A 96 11.62 -11.38 -1.37
C TYR A 96 12.43 -11.71 -0.11
N HIS A 97 12.49 -10.77 0.85
CA HIS A 97 13.29 -10.88 2.06
C HIS A 97 12.47 -11.09 3.35
N LEU A 98 11.18 -10.70 3.36
CA LEU A 98 10.28 -10.79 4.50
C LEU A 98 9.09 -11.72 4.23
N SER A 99 8.53 -12.28 5.30
CA SER A 99 7.25 -12.99 5.20
C SER A 99 6.09 -12.01 4.97
N PRO A 100 4.98 -12.45 4.34
CA PRO A 100 3.77 -11.65 4.22
C PRO A 100 3.23 -11.12 5.55
N THR A 101 3.43 -11.86 6.65
CA THR A 101 3.02 -11.43 7.99
C THR A 101 3.80 -10.21 8.46
N TYR A 102 5.14 -10.20 8.29
CA TYR A 102 5.96 -9.02 8.60
C TYR A 102 5.59 -7.83 7.71
N ALA A 103 5.37 -8.08 6.42
CA ALA A 103 4.94 -7.03 5.50
C ALA A 103 3.59 -6.43 5.91
N SER A 104 2.61 -7.24 6.28
CA SER A 104 1.31 -6.75 6.78
C SER A 104 1.44 -5.97 8.09
N ALA A 105 2.32 -6.39 8.98
CA ALA A 105 2.57 -5.68 10.24
C ALA A 105 3.11 -4.27 10.01
N ILE A 106 4.13 -4.13 9.16
CA ILE A 106 4.72 -2.82 8.83
C ILE A 106 3.69 -1.95 8.08
N GLN A 107 2.87 -2.53 7.20
CA GLN A 107 1.81 -1.79 6.49
C GLN A 107 0.77 -1.16 7.41
N ASN A 108 0.56 -1.68 8.63
CA ASN A 108 -0.31 -1.03 9.61
C ASN A 108 0.18 0.38 10.01
N THR A 109 1.43 0.73 9.71
CA THR A 109 1.99 2.08 9.92
C THR A 109 1.64 3.08 8.81
N VAL A 110 1.04 2.65 7.69
CA VAL A 110 0.67 3.55 6.58
C VAL A 110 -0.22 4.72 7.06
N PRO A 111 -1.28 4.53 7.85
CA PRO A 111 -2.08 5.66 8.35
C PRO A 111 -1.27 6.64 9.21
N ALA A 112 -0.34 6.13 10.01
CA ALA A 112 0.55 6.94 10.84
C ALA A 112 1.49 7.80 9.97
N ILE A 113 2.12 7.19 8.96
CA ILE A 113 3.01 7.88 8.02
C ILE A 113 2.23 8.91 7.19
N THR A 114 1.04 8.56 6.70
CA THR A 114 0.17 9.46 5.94
C THR A 114 -0.20 10.70 6.76
N PHE A 115 -0.60 10.51 8.02
CA PHE A 115 -0.92 11.62 8.92
C PHE A 115 0.31 12.50 9.20
N ALA A 116 1.47 11.90 9.47
CA ALA A 116 2.71 12.64 9.68
C ALA A 116 3.04 13.53 8.47
N MET A 117 2.94 12.97 7.26
CA MET A 117 3.24 13.70 6.04
C MET A 117 2.22 14.81 5.74
N ALA A 118 0.93 14.55 5.96
CA ALA A 118 -0.11 15.56 5.84
C ALA A 118 0.11 16.73 6.83
N ALA A 119 0.55 16.43 8.06
CA ALA A 119 0.90 17.44 9.05
C ALA A 119 2.15 18.26 8.65
N VAL A 120 3.21 17.59 8.16
CA VAL A 120 4.43 18.26 7.68
C VAL A 120 4.13 19.20 6.51
N LEU A 121 3.27 18.77 5.58
CA LEU A 121 2.83 19.57 4.44
C LEU A 121 1.77 20.62 4.79
N ARG A 122 1.39 20.74 6.07
CA ARG A 122 0.34 21.65 6.59
C ARG A 122 -1.03 21.49 5.93
N LEU A 123 -1.28 20.31 5.34
CA LEU A 123 -2.59 19.95 4.78
C LEU A 123 -3.60 19.64 5.88
N GLU A 124 -3.12 19.27 7.07
CA GLU A 124 -3.95 19.01 8.24
C GLU A 124 -3.55 19.92 9.42
N GLN A 125 -4.51 20.64 9.99
CA GLN A 125 -4.33 21.42 11.22
C GLN A 125 -4.38 20.49 12.44
N VAL A 126 -3.22 20.16 12.99
CA VAL A 126 -3.12 19.32 14.19
C VAL A 126 -3.34 20.15 15.44
N ASP A 127 -4.61 20.29 15.85
CA ASP A 127 -4.97 20.91 17.11
C ASP A 127 -4.96 19.86 18.25
N LEU A 128 -3.85 19.80 18.98
CA LEU A 128 -3.67 18.90 20.13
C LEU A 128 -4.56 19.27 21.32
N SER A 129 -5.17 20.46 21.33
CA SER A 129 -6.16 20.83 22.34
C SER A 129 -7.53 20.22 22.08
N ARG A 130 -7.81 19.76 20.84
CA ARG A 130 -9.08 19.12 20.48
C ARG A 130 -8.98 17.61 20.61
N ARG A 131 -10.05 17.00 21.11
CA ARG A 131 -10.20 15.54 21.27
C ARG A 131 -9.94 14.76 19.95
N HIS A 132 -10.23 15.38 18.81
CA HIS A 132 -9.97 14.81 17.49
C HIS A 132 -8.47 14.78 17.14
N GLY A 133 -7.70 15.83 17.48
CA GLY A 133 -6.24 15.85 17.28
C GLY A 133 -5.53 14.85 18.19
N VAL A 134 -5.96 14.75 19.46
CA VAL A 134 -5.46 13.72 20.38
C VAL A 134 -5.76 12.31 19.86
N ALA A 135 -6.97 12.04 19.36
CA ALA A 135 -7.32 10.73 18.81
C ALA A 135 -6.44 10.33 17.61
N LYS A 136 -6.05 11.28 16.76
CA LYS A 136 -5.14 11.04 15.63
C LYS A 136 -3.74 10.63 16.10
N VAL A 137 -3.19 11.35 17.09
CA VAL A 137 -1.88 11.04 17.67
C VAL A 137 -1.89 9.70 18.41
N VAL A 138 -2.94 9.44 19.21
CA VAL A 138 -3.08 8.14 19.91
C VAL A 138 -3.22 7.01 18.89
N GLY A 139 -4.01 7.18 17.82
CA GLY A 139 -4.14 6.20 16.75
C GLY A 139 -2.80 5.90 16.06
N MET A 140 -1.97 6.93 15.85
CA MET A 140 -0.61 6.78 15.33
C MET A 140 0.28 5.95 16.27
N VAL A 141 0.29 6.28 17.56
CA VAL A 141 1.10 5.56 18.58
C VAL A 141 0.66 4.10 18.71
N VAL A 142 -0.65 3.85 18.74
CA VAL A 142 -1.22 2.50 18.81
C VAL A 142 -0.90 1.69 17.55
N SER A 143 -0.94 2.30 16.36
CA SER A 143 -0.55 1.67 15.09
C SER A 143 0.93 1.25 15.08
N ILE A 144 1.83 2.15 15.49
CA ILE A 144 3.27 1.86 15.59
C ILE A 144 3.53 0.79 16.66
N GLY A 145 2.85 0.89 17.80
CA GLY A 145 2.91 -0.10 18.88
C GLY A 145 2.46 -1.49 18.42
N GLY A 146 1.33 -1.58 17.71
CA GLY A 146 0.82 -2.82 17.12
C GLY A 146 1.78 -3.43 16.11
N ALA A 147 2.36 -2.63 15.21
CA ALA A 147 3.38 -3.09 14.26
C ALA A 147 4.64 -3.61 14.98
N THR A 148 5.09 -2.93 16.03
CA THR A 148 6.26 -3.31 16.84
C THR A 148 6.00 -4.61 17.60
N VAL A 149 4.84 -4.77 18.23
CA VAL A 149 4.44 -6.00 18.94
C VAL A 149 4.39 -7.17 17.98
N ILE A 150 3.75 -7.04 16.81
CA ILE A 150 3.68 -8.14 15.82
C ILE A 150 5.09 -8.51 15.30
N THR A 151 5.98 -7.53 15.15
CA THR A 151 7.36 -7.76 14.69
C THR A 151 8.21 -8.48 15.76
N LEU A 152 8.01 -8.16 17.03
CA LEU A 152 8.71 -8.77 18.17
C LEU A 152 8.07 -10.09 18.63
N TYR A 153 6.81 -10.33 18.27
CA TYR A 153 6.11 -11.57 18.60
C TYR A 153 6.65 -12.72 17.74
N LYS A 154 7.63 -13.45 18.28
CA LYS A 154 8.09 -14.73 17.74
C LYS A 154 6.96 -15.76 17.86
N GLY A 155 6.12 -15.88 16.84
CA GLY A 155 5.28 -17.05 16.66
C GLY A 155 6.14 -18.32 16.50
N LEU A 156 5.72 -19.42 17.13
CA LEU A 156 6.37 -20.73 17.01
C LEU A 156 6.52 -21.10 15.51
N PRO A 157 7.70 -21.55 15.03
CA PRO A 157 7.86 -22.00 13.66
C PRO A 157 7.08 -23.31 13.46
N LEU A 158 5.87 -23.21 12.88
CA LEU A 158 4.98 -24.36 12.66
C LEU A 158 5.40 -25.28 11.50
N PHE A 159 6.55 -25.05 10.85
CA PHE A 159 7.07 -25.94 9.82
C PHE A 159 8.52 -26.35 10.12
N HIS A 160 8.65 -27.54 10.71
CA HIS A 160 9.92 -28.28 10.93
C HIS A 160 10.44 -28.97 9.65
N TYR A 161 10.13 -28.46 8.46
CA TYR A 161 10.67 -29.04 7.22
C TYR A 161 11.94 -28.28 6.81
N ASN A 162 13.07 -28.97 6.92
CA ASN A 162 14.42 -28.61 6.42
C ASN A 162 15.33 -27.71 7.28
N LEU A 163 15.38 -27.93 8.61
CA LEU A 163 16.48 -27.38 9.41
C LEU A 163 17.86 -27.96 9.00
N THR A 164 17.91 -29.16 8.40
CA THR A 164 19.16 -29.85 8.08
C THR A 164 19.79 -29.42 6.73
N ILE A 165 19.00 -29.03 5.73
CA ILE A 165 19.53 -28.64 4.40
C ILE A 165 19.97 -27.17 4.36
N LYS A 166 19.36 -26.30 5.19
CA LYS A 166 19.70 -24.86 5.18
C LYS A 166 21.06 -24.57 5.82
N SER A 167 21.47 -25.38 6.81
CA SER A 167 22.77 -25.24 7.50
C SER A 167 23.98 -25.40 6.56
N LEU A 168 23.87 -26.28 5.56
CA LEU A 168 24.96 -26.52 4.61
C LEU A 168 25.07 -25.43 3.53
N LEU A 169 23.95 -24.78 3.16
CA LEU A 169 23.91 -23.73 2.13
C LEU A 169 24.18 -22.32 2.68
N THR A 170 24.13 -22.13 4.00
CA THR A 170 24.41 -20.84 4.66
C THR A 170 25.89 -20.49 4.80
N LEU A 171 26.82 -21.35 4.36
CA LEU A 171 28.26 -21.03 4.42
C LEU A 171 28.73 -20.07 3.31
N SER A 172 27.87 -19.74 2.32
CA SER A 172 28.29 -18.98 1.11
C SER A 172 27.39 -17.82 0.72
N SER A 173 26.52 -17.31 1.60
CA SER A 173 25.69 -16.15 1.26
C SER A 173 25.55 -15.18 2.42
N SER A 174 25.69 -13.89 2.08
CA SER A 174 25.51 -12.68 2.89
C SER A 174 24.71 -12.85 4.19
N SER A 175 25.23 -12.26 5.27
CA SER A 175 24.71 -12.37 6.64
C SER A 175 23.17 -12.28 6.70
N PRO A 176 22.47 -13.29 7.27
CA PRO A 176 21.00 -13.39 7.25
C PRO A 176 20.29 -12.18 7.88
N ILE A 177 20.96 -11.45 8.78
CA ILE A 177 20.48 -10.21 9.40
C ILE A 177 20.38 -9.08 8.37
N LEU A 178 21.38 -8.93 7.49
CA LEU A 178 21.41 -7.89 6.45
C LEU A 178 20.25 -8.06 5.47
N ASN A 179 19.96 -9.30 5.07
CA ASN A 179 18.84 -9.62 4.18
C ASN A 179 17.49 -9.27 4.81
N TRP A 180 17.30 -9.55 6.11
CA TRP A 180 16.08 -9.19 6.83
C TRP A 180 15.90 -7.67 6.95
N THR A 181 16.96 -6.94 7.33
CA THR A 181 16.93 -5.47 7.43
C THR A 181 16.61 -4.81 6.09
N LEU A 182 17.19 -5.31 5.00
CA LEU A 182 16.91 -4.82 3.64
C LEU A 182 15.44 -5.01 3.27
N GLY A 183 14.85 -6.14 3.65
CA GLY A 183 13.42 -6.38 3.51
C GLY A 183 12.56 -5.36 4.26
N CYS A 184 12.91 -5.04 5.51
CA CYS A 184 12.22 -4.01 6.29
C CYS A 184 12.30 -2.63 5.63
N VAL A 185 13.48 -2.26 5.11
CA VAL A 185 13.69 -0.99 4.40
C VAL A 185 12.82 -0.92 3.15
N PHE A 186 12.74 -1.99 2.35
CA PHE A 186 11.86 -2.01 1.19
C PHE A 186 10.37 -1.92 1.57
N ILE A 187 9.90 -2.65 2.59
CA ILE A 187 8.50 -2.54 3.01
C ILE A 187 8.19 -1.14 3.58
N LEU A 188 9.12 -0.50 4.29
CA LEU A 188 8.98 0.90 4.69
C LEU A 188 8.91 1.84 3.48
N GLY A 189 9.73 1.59 2.45
CA GLY A 189 9.65 2.30 1.17
C GLY A 189 8.29 2.15 0.46
N HIS A 190 7.70 0.96 0.51
CA HIS A 190 6.32 0.72 0.07
C HIS A 190 5.32 1.57 0.87
N CYS A 191 5.43 1.57 2.21
CA CYS A 191 4.51 2.34 3.05
C CYS A 191 4.62 3.85 2.79
N LEU A 192 5.84 4.37 2.65
CA LEU A 192 6.10 5.77 2.30
C LEU A 192 5.52 6.13 0.92
N SER A 193 5.67 5.23 -0.05
CA SER A 193 5.14 5.44 -1.41
C SER A 193 3.61 5.46 -1.43
N TRP A 194 2.97 4.55 -0.68
CA TRP A 194 1.52 4.52 -0.53
C TRP A 194 1.02 5.79 0.17
N SER A 195 1.61 6.14 1.32
CA SER A 195 1.27 7.39 2.01
C SER A 195 1.48 8.59 1.09
N GLY A 196 2.57 8.61 0.31
CA GLY A 196 2.91 9.68 -0.65
C GLY A 196 1.83 9.84 -1.69
N TRP A 197 1.42 8.72 -2.28
CA TRP A 197 0.34 8.69 -3.25
C TRP A 197 -0.98 9.23 -2.67
N MET A 198 -1.34 8.86 -1.44
CA MET A 198 -2.56 9.38 -0.78
C MET A 198 -2.48 10.88 -0.52
N VAL A 199 -1.33 11.40 -0.11
CA VAL A 199 -1.19 12.83 0.18
C VAL A 199 -1.12 13.67 -1.10
N LEU A 200 -0.47 13.16 -2.15
CA LEU A 200 -0.46 13.81 -3.46
C LEU A 200 -1.86 13.90 -4.08
N GLN A 201 -2.77 12.98 -3.77
CA GLN A 201 -4.18 13.06 -4.20
C GLN A 201 -4.98 14.15 -3.48
N LEU A 202 -4.50 14.65 -2.35
CA LEU A 202 -5.15 15.70 -1.56
C LEU A 202 -4.63 17.10 -1.89
N CYS A 203 -3.49 17.19 -2.57
CA CYS A 203 -2.90 18.45 -3.04
C CYS A 203 -3.61 18.90 -4.32
#